data_AF-A0A2V5YRG6-F1
#
_entry.id   AF-A0A2V5YRG6-F1
#
_cell.length_a   1.000
_cell.length_b   1.000
_cell.length_c   1.000
_cell.angle_alpha   90.00
_cell.angle_beta   90.00
_cell.angle_gamma   90.00
#
_symmetry.space_group_name_H-M   'P 1'
#
loop_
_entity.id
_entity.type
_entity.pdbx_description
1 polymer ?
#
loop_
_entity_poly.entity_id
_entity_poly.type
_entity_poly.pdbx_seq_one_letter_code
_entity_poly.pdbx_strand_id
1 'polypeptide(L)'
;MTNRFVYPRRASRRNSMLNRLKCFIAMAVVVASQTNNSGAVEEAWDRTVLPRPLQPFQGVIKRTLEGSVAAFTPPVKAPPNAPNILLVLIDDAGFGNPSTFGGPVATPTLDKLAAEGLRYNRFHVTALCSPTRAALLSGRNHHAVGFGSICELIGGWPGYSTNWPTSAASIAQILQGNGYNTAAIGKWHLTPDAQQGPAGPFDRWPNAL
;
A
#
# COMPACT_ATOMS: atom_id res chain seq x y z
N MET A 1 50.21 -67.89 -69.17
CA MET A 1 49.09 -67.23 -68.48
C MET A 1 49.49 -67.07 -67.02
N THR A 2 49.72 -65.85 -66.57
CA THR A 2 50.55 -65.53 -65.40
C THR A 2 49.77 -65.45 -64.08
N ASN A 3 50.33 -66.11 -63.07
CA ASN A 3 50.05 -66.11 -61.63
C ASN A 3 49.82 -64.73 -60.99
N ARG A 4 49.12 -64.71 -59.83
CA ARG A 4 49.69 -64.13 -58.61
C ARG A 4 49.07 -64.63 -57.30
N PHE A 5 49.97 -64.87 -56.37
CA PHE A 5 49.86 -65.51 -55.07
C PHE A 5 50.11 -64.45 -53.97
N VAL A 6 49.36 -64.55 -52.87
CA VAL A 6 49.79 -64.50 -51.45
C VAL A 6 50.79 -63.41 -50.99
N TYR A 7 50.33 -62.52 -50.10
CA TYR A 7 51.09 -61.74 -49.08
C TYR A 7 51.44 -62.63 -47.85
N PRO A 8 52.30 -62.28 -46.84
CA PRO A 8 52.67 -60.94 -46.32
C PRO A 8 54.12 -60.84 -45.71
N ARG A 9 54.40 -59.77 -44.91
CA ARG A 9 55.40 -59.55 -43.80
C ARG A 9 56.08 -58.16 -43.97
N ARG A 10 56.56 -57.38 -42.97
CA ARG A 10 57.06 -57.58 -41.58
C ARG A 10 57.34 -56.20 -40.89
N ALA A 11 57.43 -56.22 -39.54
CA ALA A 11 58.31 -55.45 -38.61
C ALA A 11 58.21 -53.90 -38.52
N SER A 12 58.03 -53.24 -37.36
CA SER A 12 58.73 -53.18 -36.05
C SER A 12 60.02 -52.32 -36.01
N ARG A 13 59.96 -51.14 -35.35
CA ARG A 13 60.85 -50.62 -34.26
C ARG A 13 61.03 -49.08 -34.23
N ARG A 14 61.03 -48.56 -32.97
CA ARG A 14 61.86 -47.50 -32.33
C ARG A 14 61.56 -45.99 -32.51
N ASN A 15 61.28 -45.37 -31.34
CA ASN A 15 61.78 -44.12 -30.73
C ASN A 15 62.21 -42.93 -31.62
N SER A 16 61.63 -41.74 -31.37
CA SER A 16 62.42 -40.55 -30.94
C SER A 16 61.55 -39.41 -30.41
N MET A 17 62.06 -38.77 -29.36
CA MET A 17 61.64 -37.52 -28.73
C MET A 17 61.49 -36.30 -29.68
N LEU A 18 60.75 -35.31 -29.16
CA LEU A 18 60.93 -33.84 -29.22
C LEU A 18 60.02 -32.97 -30.13
N ASN A 19 59.25 -32.12 -29.44
CA ASN A 19 58.80 -30.75 -29.75
C ASN A 19 57.75 -30.46 -30.85
N ARG A 20 56.56 -30.01 -30.42
CA ARG A 20 56.06 -28.62 -30.58
C ARG A 20 54.58 -28.46 -30.13
N LEU A 21 54.40 -27.76 -29.00
CA LEU A 21 53.47 -26.64 -28.78
C LEU A 21 52.09 -26.66 -29.50
N LYS A 22 50.99 -26.76 -28.75
CA LYS A 22 49.97 -25.68 -28.58
C LYS A 22 48.76 -26.13 -27.74
N CYS A 23 48.39 -25.24 -26.83
CA CYS A 23 47.23 -25.22 -25.94
C CYS A 23 45.89 -25.54 -26.61
N PHE A 24 44.97 -26.21 -25.91
CA PHE A 24 43.59 -25.73 -25.77
C PHE A 24 43.02 -26.20 -24.43
N ILE A 25 42.50 -25.20 -23.71
CA ILE A 25 42.03 -25.22 -22.33
C ILE A 25 40.64 -25.88 -22.26
N ALA A 26 40.47 -26.77 -21.29
CA ALA A 26 39.18 -27.30 -20.88
C ALA A 26 38.32 -26.18 -20.28
N MET A 27 37.10 -25.98 -20.79
CA MET A 27 36.12 -25.10 -20.16
C MET A 27 34.93 -25.95 -19.72
N ALA A 28 34.96 -26.35 -18.45
CA ALA A 28 33.81 -26.91 -17.77
C ALA A 28 32.76 -25.81 -17.62
N VAL A 29 31.62 -25.97 -18.30
CA VAL A 29 30.47 -25.08 -18.16
C VAL A 29 29.76 -25.45 -16.86
N VAL A 30 30.10 -24.73 -15.79
CA VAL A 30 29.27 -24.69 -14.58
C VAL A 30 28.11 -23.76 -14.89
N VAL A 31 26.94 -24.33 -15.20
CA VAL A 31 25.68 -23.56 -15.19
C VAL A 31 25.35 -23.30 -13.73
N ALA A 32 25.86 -22.20 -13.20
CA ALA A 32 25.36 -21.64 -11.95
C ALA A 32 23.95 -21.09 -12.23
N SER A 33 22.94 -21.81 -11.76
CA SER A 33 21.57 -21.30 -11.66
C SER A 33 21.59 -20.08 -10.74
N GLN A 34 21.76 -18.89 -11.32
CA GLN A 34 21.50 -17.65 -10.61
C GLN A 34 19.99 -17.55 -10.43
N THR A 35 19.51 -17.94 -9.24
CA THR A 35 18.20 -17.50 -8.77
C THR A 35 18.25 -15.99 -8.66
N ASN A 36 17.75 -15.31 -9.69
CA ASN A 36 17.38 -13.90 -9.61
C ASN A 36 16.24 -13.79 -8.59
N ASN A 37 16.59 -13.77 -7.30
CA ASN A 37 15.65 -13.40 -6.25
C ASN A 37 15.64 -11.86 -6.15
N SER A 38 15.35 -11.22 -7.28
CA SER A 38 15.12 -9.78 -7.41
C SER A 38 13.66 -9.48 -7.09
N GLY A 39 13.26 -9.88 -5.90
CA GLY A 39 11.96 -9.61 -5.33
C GLY A 39 12.15 -9.73 -3.85
N ALA A 40 12.42 -8.61 -3.17
CA ALA A 40 12.32 -8.56 -1.73
C ALA A 40 10.92 -9.05 -1.39
N VAL A 41 10.84 -10.30 -0.92
CA VAL A 41 9.61 -10.89 -0.43
C VAL A 41 9.19 -9.96 0.71
N GLU A 42 8.08 -9.26 0.54
CA GLU A 42 7.54 -8.41 1.60
C GLU A 42 7.30 -9.35 2.78
N GLU A 43 8.17 -9.27 3.81
CA GLU A 43 8.01 -10.12 4.98
C GLU A 43 6.58 -9.93 5.48
N ALA A 44 5.87 -11.06 5.57
CA ALA A 44 4.50 -11.05 6.04
C ALA A 44 4.50 -10.48 7.47
N TRP A 45 3.85 -9.34 7.64
CA TRP A 45 3.73 -8.64 8.90
C TRP A 45 2.25 -8.47 9.26
N ASP A 46 1.97 -8.31 10.54
CA ASP A 46 0.61 -8.11 11.01
C ASP A 46 0.12 -6.69 10.66
N ARG A 47 -0.67 -6.62 9.58
CA ARG A 47 -1.28 -5.39 9.04
C ARG A 47 -2.36 -4.77 9.95
N THR A 48 -2.73 -5.44 11.05
CA THR A 48 -3.66 -4.91 12.06
C THR A 48 -2.97 -4.02 13.09
N VAL A 49 -1.64 -4.11 13.21
CA VAL A 49 -0.85 -3.30 14.13
C VAL A 49 -0.15 -2.21 13.33
N LEU A 50 -0.49 -0.95 13.55
CA LEU A 50 0.10 0.20 12.83
C LEU A 50 0.87 1.11 13.78
N PRO A 51 1.93 1.81 13.32
CA PRO A 51 2.49 1.78 11.97
C PRO A 51 3.34 0.52 11.68
N ARG A 52 3.72 0.32 10.41
CA ARG A 52 4.61 -0.79 10.00
C ARG A 52 5.91 -0.78 10.81
N PRO A 53 6.30 -1.89 11.46
CA PRO A 53 7.57 -1.98 12.17
C PRO A 53 8.75 -1.67 11.26
N LEU A 54 9.81 -1.08 11.84
CA LEU A 54 11.02 -0.75 11.12
C LEU A 54 11.59 -2.02 10.45
N GLN A 55 11.77 -1.95 9.14
CA GLN A 55 12.34 -3.06 8.38
C GLN A 55 13.88 -3.04 8.52
N PRO A 56 14.53 -4.20 8.68
CA PRO A 56 15.98 -4.25 8.74
C PRO A 56 16.60 -3.73 7.44
N PHE A 57 17.73 -3.03 7.57
CA PHE A 57 18.48 -2.56 6.41
C PHE A 57 19.02 -3.76 5.63
N GLN A 58 18.65 -3.87 4.35
CA GLN A 58 19.07 -4.98 3.48
C GLN A 58 20.33 -4.69 2.66
N GLY A 59 20.93 -3.50 2.83
CA GLY A 59 22.16 -3.14 2.14
C GLY A 59 23.41 -3.58 2.89
N VAL A 60 24.55 -3.08 2.45
CA VAL A 60 25.86 -3.36 3.07
C VAL A 60 26.50 -2.04 3.47
N ILE A 61 26.83 -1.90 4.75
CA ILE A 61 27.56 -0.74 5.28
C ILE A 61 29.03 -1.14 5.46
N LYS A 62 29.95 -0.50 4.72
CA LYS A 62 31.40 -0.65 4.89
C LYS A 62 32.02 0.62 5.49
N ARG A 63 33.32 0.56 5.77
CA ARG A 63 34.10 1.68 6.33
C ARG A 63 34.08 2.92 5.44
N THR A 64 34.01 2.74 4.12
CA THR A 64 33.91 3.82 3.12
C THR A 64 32.67 3.62 2.27
N LEU A 65 32.24 4.67 1.56
CA LEU A 65 31.16 4.57 0.57
C LEU A 65 31.51 3.56 -0.52
N GLU A 66 32.79 3.52 -0.90
CA GLU A 66 33.32 2.54 -1.84
C GLU A 66 33.12 1.12 -1.31
N GLY A 67 32.33 0.34 -2.05
CA GLY A 67 31.98 -1.03 -1.68
C GLY A 67 30.82 -1.17 -0.69
N SER A 68 30.22 -0.07 -0.22
CA SER A 68 28.90 -0.09 0.43
C SER A 68 27.79 -0.25 -0.62
N VAL A 69 26.67 -0.87 -0.24
CA VAL A 69 25.51 -1.08 -1.11
C VAL A 69 24.28 -0.47 -0.43
N ALA A 70 23.66 0.50 -1.08
CA ALA A 70 22.41 1.09 -0.60
C ALA A 70 21.25 0.11 -0.81
N ALA A 71 20.31 0.09 0.14
CA ALA A 71 19.02 -0.56 -0.01
C ALA A 71 17.94 0.41 0.49
N PHE A 72 16.91 0.63 -0.32
CA PHE A 72 15.76 1.44 0.06
C PHE A 72 14.66 0.54 0.60
N THR A 73 13.99 0.99 1.66
CA THR A 73 12.78 0.33 2.14
C THR A 73 11.68 0.52 1.10
N PRO A 74 11.09 -0.56 0.55
CA PRO A 74 10.01 -0.43 -0.42
C PRO A 74 8.78 0.23 0.26
N PRO A 75 8.01 1.05 -0.47
CA PRO A 75 6.77 1.59 0.06
C PRO A 75 5.77 0.46 0.31
N VAL A 76 4.92 0.63 1.34
CA VAL A 76 3.84 -0.31 1.62
C VAL A 76 2.85 -0.30 0.46
N LYS A 77 2.51 -1.48 -0.05
CA LYS A 77 1.46 -1.64 -1.07
C LYS A 77 0.21 -2.25 -0.45
N ALA A 78 -0.95 -1.88 -0.99
CA ALA A 78 -2.20 -2.56 -0.70
C ALA A 78 -2.08 -4.07 -1.01
N PRO A 79 -2.70 -4.96 -0.20
CA PRO A 79 -2.69 -6.39 -0.46
C PRO A 79 -3.24 -6.73 -1.85
N PRO A 80 -2.83 -7.88 -2.44
CA PRO A 80 -3.45 -8.37 -3.68
C PRO A 80 -4.96 -8.46 -3.52
N ASN A 81 -5.70 -8.01 -4.55
CA ASN A 81 -7.17 -8.00 -4.58
C ASN A 81 -7.84 -7.13 -3.50
N ALA A 82 -7.11 -6.20 -2.86
CA ALA A 82 -7.70 -5.18 -2.02
C ALA A 82 -8.77 -4.37 -2.80
N PRO A 83 -10.00 -4.23 -2.28
CA PRO A 83 -11.06 -3.52 -2.98
C PRO A 83 -10.84 -2.01 -2.95
N ASN A 84 -11.33 -1.30 -3.97
CA ASN A 84 -11.46 0.15 -3.87
C ASN A 84 -12.60 0.50 -2.90
N ILE A 85 -12.39 1.52 -2.08
CA ILE A 85 -13.40 2.01 -1.13
C ILE A 85 -13.84 3.40 -1.58
N LEU A 86 -15.14 3.56 -1.86
CA LEU A 86 -15.75 4.85 -2.17
C LEU A 86 -16.80 5.17 -1.11
N LEU A 87 -16.58 6.25 -0.37
CA LEU A 87 -17.50 6.76 0.64
C LEU A 87 -18.16 8.04 0.12
N VAL A 88 -19.48 8.01 -0.06
CA VAL A 88 -20.27 9.18 -0.48
C VAL A 88 -21.10 9.65 0.70
N LEU A 89 -20.81 10.85 1.21
CA LEU A 89 -21.55 11.49 2.29
C LEU A 89 -22.28 12.71 1.74
N ILE A 90 -23.62 12.70 1.83
CA ILE A 90 -24.48 13.80 1.38
C ILE A 90 -24.79 14.70 2.58
N ASP A 91 -24.53 15.99 2.44
CA ASP A 91 -24.74 16.99 3.51
C ASP A 91 -26.23 17.36 3.59
N ASP A 92 -26.80 17.34 4.80
CA ASP A 92 -28.18 17.74 5.12
C ASP A 92 -29.28 17.04 4.29
N ALA A 93 -29.03 15.80 3.86
CA ALA A 93 -30.03 14.99 3.16
C ALA A 93 -31.02 14.33 4.13
N GLY A 94 -32.29 14.73 4.05
CA GLY A 94 -33.38 14.12 4.80
C GLY A 94 -33.76 12.72 4.26
N PHE A 95 -34.00 11.76 5.16
CA PHE A 95 -34.37 10.38 4.81
C PHE A 95 -35.59 10.29 3.87
N GLY A 96 -36.58 11.15 4.06
CA GLY A 96 -37.82 11.17 3.26
C GLY A 96 -37.75 11.95 1.95
N ASN A 97 -36.59 12.47 1.57
CA ASN A 97 -36.43 13.26 0.34
C ASN A 97 -36.27 12.39 -0.92
N PRO A 98 -35.34 11.41 -0.99
CA PRO A 98 -35.05 10.65 -2.21
C PRO A 98 -36.11 9.60 -2.54
N SER A 99 -36.37 9.36 -3.82
CA SER A 99 -37.26 8.31 -4.34
C SER A 99 -36.87 6.92 -3.85
N THR A 100 -35.57 6.69 -3.58
CA THR A 100 -35.02 5.43 -3.08
C THR A 100 -35.61 4.99 -1.74
N PHE A 101 -36.12 5.94 -0.97
CA PHE A 101 -36.80 5.73 0.32
C PHE A 101 -38.27 6.20 0.31
N GLY A 102 -38.86 6.39 -0.88
CA GLY A 102 -40.27 6.78 -1.06
C GLY A 102 -40.53 8.29 -1.07
N GLY A 103 -39.48 9.11 -1.15
CA GLY A 103 -39.58 10.56 -1.22
C GLY A 103 -39.92 11.10 -2.62
N PRO A 104 -40.25 12.40 -2.73
CA PRO A 104 -40.68 13.01 -3.99
C PRO A 104 -39.52 13.36 -4.94
N VAL A 105 -38.27 13.36 -4.46
CA VAL A 105 -37.10 13.75 -5.27
C VAL A 105 -36.62 12.56 -6.07
N ALA A 106 -36.69 12.63 -7.40
CA ALA A 106 -36.20 11.58 -8.27
C ALA A 106 -34.67 11.42 -8.14
N THR A 107 -34.23 10.24 -7.69
CA THR A 107 -32.81 9.89 -7.52
C THR A 107 -32.46 8.58 -8.25
N PRO A 108 -32.55 8.53 -9.59
CA PRO A 108 -32.45 7.28 -10.36
C PRO A 108 -31.11 6.55 -10.17
N THR A 109 -30.01 7.28 -9.96
CA THR A 109 -28.71 6.68 -9.66
C THR A 109 -28.69 5.98 -8.30
N LEU A 110 -29.30 6.58 -7.27
CA LEU A 110 -29.42 5.97 -5.95
C LEU A 110 -30.39 4.77 -5.99
N ASP A 111 -31.46 4.87 -6.78
CA ASP A 111 -32.40 3.77 -7.00
C ASP A 111 -31.69 2.55 -7.62
N LYS A 112 -30.83 2.77 -8.61
CA LYS A 112 -30.01 1.70 -9.21
C LYS A 112 -29.06 1.08 -8.19
N LEU A 113 -28.32 1.89 -7.44
CA LEU A 113 -27.40 1.40 -6.40
C LEU A 113 -28.12 0.58 -5.33
N ALA A 114 -29.31 1.00 -4.94
CA ALA A 114 -30.16 0.29 -4.00
C ALA A 114 -30.71 -1.04 -4.54
N ALA A 115 -30.99 -1.13 -5.84
CA ALA A 115 -31.46 -2.35 -6.48
C ALA A 115 -30.36 -3.41 -6.65
N GLU A 116 -29.11 -2.96 -6.83
CA GLU A 116 -27.93 -3.81 -6.99
C GLU A 116 -27.19 -4.09 -5.66
N GLY A 117 -27.67 -3.51 -4.55
CA GLY A 117 -26.96 -3.51 -3.27
C GLY A 117 -27.86 -3.63 -2.05
N LEU A 118 -27.40 -3.07 -0.94
CA LEU A 118 -28.11 -3.06 0.34
C LEU A 118 -28.67 -1.68 0.66
N ARG A 119 -29.82 -1.67 1.34
CA ARG A 119 -30.43 -0.45 1.90
C ARG A 119 -30.68 -0.64 3.38
N TYR A 120 -30.48 0.44 4.15
CA TYR A 120 -30.73 0.47 5.58
C TYR A 120 -31.82 1.49 5.88
N ASN A 121 -32.85 1.08 6.62
CA ASN A 121 -33.92 1.96 7.13
C ASN A 121 -33.70 2.38 8.59
N ARG A 122 -32.58 1.96 9.18
CA ARG A 122 -32.16 2.24 10.56
C ARG A 122 -30.67 2.59 10.63
N PHE A 123 -30.23 3.51 9.78
CA PHE A 123 -28.89 4.07 9.82
C PHE A 123 -28.91 5.39 10.60
N HIS A 124 -27.99 5.57 11.55
CA HIS A 124 -27.99 6.72 12.44
C HIS A 124 -26.69 7.51 12.29
N VAL A 125 -26.84 8.83 12.22
CA VAL A 125 -25.76 9.81 12.31
C VAL A 125 -25.94 10.63 13.59
N THR A 126 -25.02 11.54 13.87
CA THR A 126 -25.24 12.54 14.94
C THR A 126 -26.14 13.65 14.42
N ALA A 127 -26.60 14.54 15.30
CA ALA A 127 -27.46 15.66 14.91
C ALA A 127 -26.76 16.76 14.07
N LEU A 128 -25.41 16.72 13.95
CA LEU A 128 -24.61 17.80 13.37
C LEU A 128 -23.55 17.25 12.40
N CYS A 129 -23.08 18.12 11.51
CA CYS A 129 -22.15 17.77 10.43
C CYS A 129 -20.75 17.39 10.93
N SER A 130 -20.03 18.27 11.66
CA SER A 130 -18.68 17.94 12.18
C SER A 130 -18.69 16.70 13.08
N PRO A 131 -19.60 16.56 14.06
CA PRO A 131 -19.66 15.37 14.91
C PRO A 131 -19.93 14.06 14.13
N THR A 132 -20.80 14.10 13.10
CA THR A 132 -21.04 12.94 12.22
C THR A 132 -19.77 12.55 11.45
N ARG A 133 -19.07 13.52 10.88
CA ARG A 133 -17.83 13.29 10.12
C ARG A 133 -16.72 12.76 11.03
N ALA A 134 -16.63 13.28 12.25
CA ALA A 134 -15.65 12.82 13.23
C ALA A 134 -15.91 11.37 13.64
N ALA A 135 -17.17 11.01 13.91
CA ALA A 135 -17.54 9.64 14.23
C ALA A 135 -17.30 8.69 13.04
N LEU A 136 -17.65 9.11 11.82
CA LEU A 136 -17.45 8.35 10.60
C LEU A 136 -15.98 8.02 10.35
N LEU A 137 -15.09 9.01 10.49
CA LEU A 137 -13.65 8.82 10.22
C LEU A 137 -12.93 8.09 11.35
N SER A 138 -13.32 8.29 12.61
CA SER A 138 -12.65 7.66 13.76
C SER A 138 -13.20 6.29 14.14
N GLY A 139 -14.43 5.97 13.77
CA GLY A 139 -15.19 4.86 14.33
C GLY A 139 -15.50 5.01 15.82
N ARG A 140 -15.40 6.23 16.38
CA ARG A 140 -15.61 6.52 17.81
C ARG A 140 -16.78 7.47 18.01
N ASN A 141 -17.27 7.54 19.25
CA ASN A 141 -18.18 8.60 19.63
C ASN A 141 -17.49 9.97 19.44
N HIS A 142 -18.20 10.93 18.84
CA HIS A 142 -17.65 12.24 18.50
C HIS A 142 -17.14 13.04 19.70
N HIS A 143 -17.70 12.87 20.90
CA HIS A 143 -17.16 13.46 22.13
C HIS A 143 -15.78 12.89 22.50
N ALA A 144 -15.52 11.61 22.21
CA ALA A 144 -14.23 10.98 22.51
C ALA A 144 -13.09 11.48 21.60
N VAL A 145 -13.43 12.16 20.50
CA VAL A 145 -12.47 12.72 19.53
C VAL A 145 -12.52 14.25 19.45
N GLY A 146 -13.15 14.92 20.43
CA GLY A 146 -13.13 16.37 20.55
C GLY A 146 -14.25 17.12 19.79
N PHE A 147 -15.15 16.41 19.11
CA PHE A 147 -16.23 16.99 18.30
C PHE A 147 -17.60 16.84 18.97
N GLY A 148 -17.73 17.34 20.19
CA GLY A 148 -19.01 17.44 20.90
C GLY A 148 -19.99 18.43 20.29
N SER A 149 -19.48 19.38 19.50
CA SER A 149 -20.23 20.34 18.68
C SER A 149 -19.56 20.52 17.32
N ILE A 150 -20.09 21.41 16.48
CA ILE A 150 -19.46 21.83 15.23
C ILE A 150 -18.12 22.55 15.49
N CYS A 151 -17.21 22.55 14.52
CA CYS A 151 -15.85 23.04 14.73
C CYS A 151 -15.73 24.57 14.91
N GLU A 152 -16.81 25.29 14.61
CA GLU A 152 -17.00 26.72 14.82
C GLU A 152 -17.34 27.06 16.29
N LEU A 153 -17.84 26.09 17.06
CA LEU A 153 -18.28 26.26 18.45
C LEU A 153 -17.35 25.52 19.43
N ILE A 154 -16.07 25.92 19.40
CA ILE A 154 -15.03 25.35 20.27
C ILE A 154 -15.34 25.68 21.73
N GLY A 155 -15.27 24.66 22.60
CA GLY A 155 -15.40 24.80 24.04
C GLY A 155 -14.16 24.31 24.79
N GLY A 156 -13.86 24.92 25.93
CA GLY A 156 -12.78 24.51 26.83
C GLY A 156 -13.06 23.24 27.66
N TRP A 157 -14.07 22.46 27.28
CA TRP A 157 -14.52 21.27 28.01
C TRP A 157 -14.02 19.98 27.35
N PRO A 158 -13.81 18.90 28.11
CA PRO A 158 -13.47 17.60 27.55
C PRO A 158 -14.45 17.18 26.46
N GLY A 159 -13.91 16.86 25.28
CA GLY A 159 -14.70 16.44 24.13
C GLY A 159 -15.32 17.55 23.28
N TYR A 160 -15.11 18.84 23.61
CA TYR A 160 -15.62 20.00 22.85
C TYR A 160 -14.50 20.89 22.28
N SER A 161 -13.25 20.46 22.43
CA SER A 161 -12.06 21.23 22.07
C SER A 161 -11.78 21.29 20.57
N THR A 162 -12.50 20.51 19.76
CA THR A 162 -12.28 20.32 18.31
C THR A 162 -10.85 19.87 17.96
N ASN A 163 -10.15 19.35 18.97
CA ASN A 163 -8.82 18.80 18.85
C ASN A 163 -8.90 17.28 18.73
N TRP A 164 -8.58 16.77 17.55
CA TRP A 164 -8.54 15.34 17.30
C TRP A 164 -7.38 14.70 18.07
N PRO A 165 -7.63 13.73 18.97
CA PRO A 165 -6.58 13.18 19.82
C PRO A 165 -5.69 12.22 19.03
N THR A 166 -4.39 12.20 19.35
CA THR A 166 -3.41 11.27 18.75
C THR A 166 -3.69 9.80 19.07
N SER A 167 -4.54 9.54 20.08
CA SER A 167 -5.01 8.20 20.42
C SER A 167 -6.08 7.66 19.46
N ALA A 168 -6.58 8.47 18.52
CA ALA A 168 -7.55 8.08 17.51
C ALA A 168 -6.92 8.18 16.11
N ALA A 169 -6.70 7.06 15.45
CA ALA A 169 -6.41 7.07 14.02
C ALA A 169 -7.71 7.22 13.24
N SER A 170 -7.68 7.93 12.12
CA SER A 170 -8.78 7.90 11.17
C SER A 170 -8.72 6.66 10.27
N ILE A 171 -9.84 6.33 9.63
CA ILE A 171 -9.90 5.30 8.60
C ILE A 171 -8.93 5.60 7.45
N ALA A 172 -8.72 6.88 7.10
CA ALA A 172 -7.79 7.27 6.06
C ALA A 172 -6.34 6.93 6.46
N GLN A 173 -5.93 7.24 7.69
CA GLN A 173 -4.61 6.90 8.22
C GLN A 173 -4.39 5.39 8.28
N ILE A 174 -5.41 4.62 8.70
CA ILE A 174 -5.35 3.15 8.76
C ILE A 174 -5.18 2.56 7.35
N LEU A 175 -5.91 3.08 6.37
CA LEU A 175 -5.83 2.66 4.97
C LEU A 175 -4.48 3.03 4.35
N GLN A 176 -3.96 4.25 4.58
CA GLN A 176 -2.62 4.66 4.14
C GLN A 176 -1.52 3.78 4.75
N GLY A 177 -1.60 3.46 6.04
CA GLY A 177 -0.69 2.54 6.71
C GLY A 177 -0.68 1.13 6.09
N ASN A 178 -1.75 0.78 5.37
CA ASN A 178 -1.90 -0.46 4.62
C ASN A 178 -1.62 -0.34 3.11
N GLY A 179 -1.14 0.81 2.64
CA GLY A 179 -0.73 1.04 1.26
C GLY A 179 -1.86 1.45 0.31
N TYR A 180 -3.00 1.92 0.83
CA TYR A 180 -4.01 2.58 0.02
C TYR A 180 -3.64 4.03 -0.26
N ASN A 181 -3.98 4.50 -1.45
CA ASN A 181 -4.03 5.93 -1.74
C ASN A 181 -5.39 6.47 -1.28
N THR A 182 -5.38 7.52 -0.47
CA THR A 182 -6.61 8.16 0.03
C THR A 182 -6.73 9.57 -0.53
N ALA A 183 -7.97 9.99 -0.77
CA ALA A 183 -8.32 11.34 -1.17
C ALA A 183 -9.69 11.70 -0.61
N ALA A 184 -9.91 12.97 -0.30
CA ALA A 184 -11.22 13.50 0.05
C ALA A 184 -11.56 14.66 -0.87
N ILE A 185 -12.81 14.72 -1.32
CA ILE A 185 -13.32 15.74 -2.24
C ILE A 185 -14.62 16.28 -1.65
N GLY A 186 -14.72 17.60 -1.55
CA GLY A 186 -15.89 18.29 -1.02
C GLY A 186 -15.69 18.82 0.41
N LYS A 187 -16.78 18.89 1.17
CA LYS A 187 -16.78 19.47 2.52
C LYS A 187 -16.02 18.58 3.51
N TRP A 188 -15.08 19.17 4.24
CA TRP A 188 -14.29 18.48 5.25
C TRP A 188 -14.87 18.64 6.67
N HIS A 189 -14.98 19.88 7.14
CA HIS A 189 -15.64 20.26 8.40
C HIS A 189 -15.07 19.64 9.69
N LEU A 190 -13.77 19.33 9.69
CA LEU A 190 -13.01 18.89 10.87
C LEU A 190 -11.79 19.77 11.18
N THR A 191 -11.60 20.86 10.41
CA THR A 191 -10.57 21.86 10.66
C THR A 191 -11.22 23.07 11.33
N PRO A 192 -10.90 23.38 12.61
CA PRO A 192 -11.42 24.56 13.27
C PRO A 192 -11.06 25.85 12.51
N ASP A 193 -11.94 26.85 12.52
CA ASP A 193 -11.78 28.07 11.70
C ASP A 193 -10.44 28.78 11.91
N ALA A 194 -9.97 28.84 13.16
CA ALA A 194 -8.68 29.42 13.52
C ALA A 194 -7.46 28.70 12.91
N GLN A 195 -7.66 27.53 12.27
CA GLN A 195 -6.64 26.64 11.73
C GLN A 195 -6.79 26.39 10.22
N GLN A 196 -7.73 27.07 9.57
CA GLN A 196 -7.93 26.99 8.11
C GLN A 196 -7.00 27.95 7.34
N GLY A 197 -6.15 28.70 8.03
CA GLY A 197 -5.22 29.64 7.42
C GLY A 197 -4.07 28.96 6.65
N PRO A 198 -3.38 29.69 5.76
CA PRO A 198 -2.26 29.16 4.97
C PRO A 198 -1.02 28.85 5.81
N ALA A 199 -0.98 29.28 7.08
CA ALA A 199 0.07 28.92 8.03
C ALA A 199 -0.18 27.54 8.68
N GLY A 200 -1.34 26.94 8.45
CA GLY A 200 -1.77 25.72 9.12
C GLY A 200 -2.27 25.96 10.55
N PRO A 201 -2.30 24.92 11.39
CA PRO A 201 -1.73 23.59 11.16
C PRO A 201 -2.47 22.78 10.07
N PHE A 202 -1.74 21.88 9.39
CA PHE A 202 -2.29 21.03 8.31
C PHE A 202 -2.60 19.60 8.77
N ASP A 203 -2.40 19.29 10.05
CA ASP A 203 -2.61 17.97 10.65
C ASP A 203 -4.08 17.53 10.66
N ARG A 204 -5.02 18.48 10.58
CA ARG A 204 -6.47 18.21 10.53
C ARG A 204 -7.08 18.45 9.16
N TRP A 205 -6.27 18.60 8.14
CA TRP A 205 -6.75 18.71 6.76
C TRP A 205 -6.93 17.32 6.14
N PRO A 206 -7.71 17.19 5.04
CA PRO A 206 -8.02 15.88 4.47
C PRO A 206 -6.83 15.05 3.96
N ASN A 207 -5.65 15.64 3.87
CA ASN A 207 -4.42 14.97 3.49
C ASN A 207 -3.64 14.38 4.68
N ALA A 208 -3.95 14.79 5.91
CA ALA A 208 -3.24 14.38 7.12
C ALA A 208 -4.12 13.59 8.10
N LEU A 209 -5.44 13.72 7.98
CA LEU A 209 -6.45 13.12 8.84
C LEU A 209 -7.47 12.33 8.04
#